data_AF-S6W7W6-F1
#
_entry.id   AF-S6W7W6-F1
#
_cell.length_a   1.000
_cell.length_b   1.000
_cell.length_c   1.000
_cell.angle_alpha   90.00
_cell.angle_beta   90.00
_cell.angle_gamma   90.00
#
_symmetry.space_group_name_H-M   'P 1'
#
loop_
_entity.id
_entity.type
_entity.pdbx_description
1 polymer ?
#
loop_
_entity_poly.entity_id
_entity_poly.type
_entity_poly.pdbx_seq_one_letter_code
_entity_poly.pdbx_strand_id
1 'polypeptide(L)' 'MTQAPLVLVDGSSYLYRAFHALPPLTTSKGLPTGAVKGVLN' A
#
# COMPACT_ATOMS: atom_id res chain seq x y z
N MET A 1 -9.55 -30.44 6.82
CA MET A 1 -9.36 -29.02 7.15
C MET A 1 -8.38 -28.45 6.14
N THR A 2 -8.79 -27.53 5.28
CA THR A 2 -7.83 -26.86 4.38
C THR A 2 -7.10 -25.81 5.18
N GLN A 3 -5.78 -25.96 5.31
CA GLN A 3 -4.96 -24.96 5.98
C GLN A 3 -4.94 -23.67 5.16
N ALA A 4 -5.18 -22.53 5.82
CA ALA A 4 -5.07 -21.25 5.17
C ALA A 4 -3.64 -21.06 4.61
N PRO A 5 -3.48 -20.51 3.40
CA PRO A 5 -2.17 -20.27 2.83
C PRO A 5 -1.40 -19.25 3.68
N LEU A 6 -0.11 -19.52 3.90
CA LEU A 6 0.82 -18.53 4.44
C LEU A 6 1.21 -17.56 3.33
N VAL A 7 0.96 -16.27 3.54
CA VAL A 7 1.34 -15.21 2.60
C VAL A 7 2.49 -14.41 3.19
N LEU A 8 3.60 -14.35 2.46
CA LEU A 8 4.75 -13.51 2.79
C LEU A 8 4.79 -12.32 1.82
N VAL A 9 4.88 -11.10 2.37
CA VAL A 9 4.85 -9.85 1.60
C VAL A 9 6.16 -9.11 1.78
N ASP A 10 6.80 -8.74 0.66
CA ASP A 10 7.88 -7.74 0.68
C ASP A 10 7.28 -6.35 0.85
N GLY A 11 7.26 -5.87 2.09
CA GLY A 11 6.67 -4.58 2.43
C GLY A 11 7.35 -3.41 1.74
N SER A 12 8.67 -3.47 1.51
CA SER A 12 9.44 -2.36 0.94
C SER A 12 9.14 -2.18 -0.55
N SER A 13 9.22 -3.26 -1.33
CA SER A 13 8.88 -3.27 -2.75
C SER A 13 7.39 -2.98 -2.97
N TYR A 14 6.52 -3.53 -2.11
CA TYR A 14 5.09 -3.28 -2.18
C TYR A 14 4.74 -1.82 -1.91
N LEU A 15 5.31 -1.21 -0.86
CA LEU A 15 5.12 0.21 -0.55
C LEU A 15 5.68 1.12 -1.65
N TYR A 16 6.85 0.80 -2.22
CA TYR A 16 7.45 1.58 -3.30
C TYR A 16 6.55 1.59 -4.55
N ARG A 17 5.99 0.44 -4.94
CA ARG A 17 5.05 0.37 -6.05
C ARG A 17 3.77 1.16 -5.75
N ALA A 18 3.21 1.02 -4.55
CA ALA A 18 2.02 1.76 -4.14
C ALA A 18 2.23 3.29 -4.18
N PHE A 19 3.42 3.77 -3.83
CA PHE A 19 3.77 5.19 -3.92
C PHE A 19 3.73 5.73 -5.35
N HIS A 20 4.14 4.94 -6.36
CA HIS A 20 4.22 5.37 -7.76
C HIS A 20 2.99 5.00 -8.61
N ALA A 21 2.12 4.12 -8.12
CA ALA A 21 0.98 3.61 -8.90
C ALA A 21 -0.26 4.53 -8.85
N LEU A 22 -0.38 5.36 -7.82
CA LEU A 22 -1.57 6.19 -7.59
C LEU A 22 -1.31 7.66 -7.95
N PRO A 23 -2.37 8.41 -8.32
CA PRO A 23 -2.26 9.86 -8.47
C PRO A 23 -1.83 10.51 -7.13
N PRO A 24 -1.36 11.77 -7.12
CA PRO A 24 -1.05 12.48 -5.88
C PRO A 24 -2.27 12.54 -4.96
N LEU A 25 -2.20 11.83 -3.84
CA LEU A 25 -3.24 11.83 -2.81
C LEU A 25 -2.73 12.53 -1.56
N THR A 26 -3.50 13.50 -1.08
CA THR A 26 -3.22 14.24 0.15
C THR A 26 -4.46 14.36 1.03
N THR A 27 -4.24 14.52 2.33
CA THR A 27 -5.31 14.93 3.26
C THR A 27 -5.69 16.40 3.05
N SER A 28 -6.75 16.86 3.72
CA SER A 28 -7.13 18.28 3.75
C SER A 28 -6.06 19.21 4.32
N LYS A 29 -5.09 18.67 5.08
CA LYS A 29 -3.92 19.39 5.59
C LYS A 29 -2.69 19.29 4.69
N GLY A 30 -2.82 18.70 3.49
CA GLY A 30 -1.73 18.54 2.53
C GLY A 30 -0.78 17.38 2.81
N LEU A 31 -1.03 16.54 3.81
CA LEU A 31 -0.15 15.39 4.10
C LEU A 31 -0.33 14.29 3.03
N PRO A 32 0.75 13.75 2.43
CA PRO A 32 0.67 12.65 1.46
C PRO A 32 0.09 11.37 2.06
N THR A 33 -0.76 10.66 1.31
CA THR A 33 -1.40 9.41 1.74
C THR A 33 -1.37 8.29 0.69
N GLY A 34 -0.85 8.56 -0.51
CA GLY A 34 -0.89 7.64 -1.65
C GLY A 34 -0.37 6.24 -1.33
N ALA A 35 0.86 6.12 -0.84
CA ALA A 35 1.47 4.82 -0.55
C ALA A 35 0.68 4.00 0.50
N VAL A 36 0.21 4.65 1.57
CA VAL A 36 -0.59 3.99 2.61
C VAL A 36 -1.92 3.50 2.03
N LYS A 37 -2.58 4.34 1.23
CA LYS A 37 -3.86 3.98 0.61
C LYS A 37 -3.71 2.88 -0.45
N GLY A 38 -2.60 2.87 -1.20
CA GLY A 38 -2.30 1.85 -2.20
C GLY A 38 -1.90 0.50 -1.63
N VAL A 39 -1.39 0.45 -0.39
CA VAL A 39 -1.07 -0.81 0.30
C VAL A 39 -2.32 -1.42 0.95
N LEU A 40 -3.25 -0.60 1.46
CA LEU A 40 -4.40 -1.04 2.26
C LEU A 40 -5.70 -1.29 1.47
N ASN A 41 -5.83 -0.75 0.25
CA ASN A 41 -6.98 -0.98 -0.63
C ASN A 41 -6.89 -2.32 -1.35
#